data_AF-A0AB36FSV0-F1
#
_entry.id   AF-A0AB36FSV0-F1
#
_cell.length_a   1.000
_cell.length_b   1.000
_cell.length_c   1.000
_cell.angle_alpha   90.00
_cell.angle_beta   90.00
_cell.angle_gamma   90.00
#
_symmetry.space_group_name_H-M   'P 1'
#
loop_
_entity.id
_entity.type
_entity.pdbx_description
1 polymer ?
#
loop_
_entity_poly.entity_id
_entity_poly.type
_entity_poly.pdbx_seq_one_letter_code
_entity_poly.pdbx_strand_id
1 'polypeptide(L)'
;MAINYQNDGKKASLEYRYYISSTKLTTEQFGKAARGHWGIENNLHWVLDTAMREDNCQIYRGDGAENIARLRHIGVNMIKIDTSRKASVRRKQRMAAMDTDYLEAIFLAGCNSIE
;
A
#
# COMPACT_ATOMS: atom_id res chain seq x y z
N MET A 1 5.35 5.96 -23.33
CA MET A 1 3.88 5.99 -23.38
C MET A 1 3.38 4.57 -23.16
N ALA A 2 2.40 4.38 -22.30
CA ALA A 2 1.70 3.10 -22.12
C ALA A 2 0.24 3.28 -22.54
N ILE A 3 -0.34 2.25 -23.14
CA ILE A 3 -1.74 2.22 -23.55
C ILE A 3 -2.42 1.12 -22.74
N ASN A 4 -3.49 1.49 -22.02
CA ASN A 4 -4.34 0.52 -21.34
C ASN A 4 -5.64 0.37 -22.12
N TYR A 5 -6.04 -0.87 -22.34
CA TYR A 5 -7.31 -1.22 -22.94
C TYR A 5 -8.17 -1.92 -21.89
N GLN A 6 -9.36 -1.40 -21.64
CA GLN A 6 -10.33 -1.99 -20.73
C GLN A 6 -11.62 -2.32 -21.49
N ASN A 7 -12.17 -3.50 -21.23
CA ASN A 7 -13.44 -3.93 -21.82
C ASN A 7 -14.36 -4.47 -20.72
N ASP A 8 -15.30 -3.64 -20.28
CA ASP A 8 -16.26 -3.98 -19.23
C ASP A 8 -17.52 -4.69 -19.80
N GLY A 9 -17.40 -5.36 -20.95
CA GLY A 9 -18.47 -6.11 -21.63
C GLY A 9 -19.55 -5.25 -22.29
N LYS A 10 -19.67 -3.96 -21.92
CA LYS A 10 -20.61 -2.99 -22.53
C LYS A 10 -19.94 -1.85 -23.27
N LYS A 11 -18.71 -1.49 -22.89
CA LYS A 11 -17.90 -0.45 -23.53
C LYS A 11 -16.42 -0.84 -23.46
N ALA A 12 -15.74 -0.63 -24.57
CA ALA A 12 -14.29 -0.60 -24.60
C ALA A 12 -13.81 0.83 -24.36
N SER A 13 -12.85 1.01 -23.45
CA SER A 13 -12.16 2.28 -23.22
C SER A 13 -10.67 2.10 -23.46
N LEU A 14 -10.04 3.19 -23.90
CA LEU A 14 -8.62 3.23 -24.20
C LEU A 14 -8.01 4.43 -23.47
N GLU A 15 -7.05 4.15 -22.59
CA GLU A 15 -6.36 5.16 -21.80
C GLU A 15 -4.91 5.27 -22.23
N TYR A 16 -4.45 6.50 -22.42
CA TYR A 16 -3.06 6.81 -22.70
C TYR A 16 -2.39 7.36 -21.44
N ARG A 17 -1.26 6.79 -21.05
CA ARG A 17 -0.44 7.28 -19.93
C ARG A 17 0.96 7.64 -20.41
N TYR A 18 1.35 8.87 -20.14
CA TYR A 18 2.68 9.38 -20.43
C TYR A 18 3.53 9.30 -19.17
N TYR A 19 4.78 8.90 -19.34
CA TYR A 19 5.74 8.71 -18.26
C TYR A 19 7.01 9.47 -18.60
N ILE A 20 7.60 10.11 -17.60
CA ILE A 20 8.88 10.79 -17.70
C ILE A 20 9.91 9.91 -17.01
N SER A 21 11.05 9.69 -17.66
CA SER A 21 12.16 8.90 -17.12
C SER A 21 13.46 9.66 -17.34
N SER A 22 14.30 9.72 -16.33
CA SER A 22 15.67 10.24 -16.42
C SER A 22 16.62 9.28 -17.15
N THR A 23 16.21 8.02 -17.32
CA THR A 23 17.02 6.96 -17.94
C THR A 23 16.35 6.46 -19.21
N LYS A 24 17.15 6.12 -20.22
CA LYS A 24 16.66 5.41 -21.41
C LYS A 24 16.36 3.96 -21.03
N LEU A 25 15.11 3.55 -21.17
CA LEU A 25 14.62 2.21 -20.83
C LEU A 25 14.27 1.45 -22.11
N THR A 26 14.56 0.14 -22.14
CA THR A 26 13.98 -0.74 -23.15
C THR A 26 12.47 -0.88 -22.91
N THR A 27 11.72 -1.33 -23.93
CA THR A 27 10.26 -1.54 -23.80
C THR A 27 9.92 -2.48 -22.64
N GLU A 28 10.73 -3.52 -22.42
CA GLU A 28 10.52 -4.48 -21.34
C GLU A 28 10.78 -3.84 -19.96
N GLN A 29 11.91 -3.12 -19.82
CA GLN A 29 12.23 -2.40 -18.59
C GLN A 29 11.18 -1.35 -18.26
N PHE A 30 10.72 -0.60 -19.26
CA PHE A 30 9.64 0.37 -19.11
C PHE A 30 8.34 -0.30 -18.68
N GLY A 31 7.95 -1.42 -19.30
CA GLY A 31 6.77 -2.18 -18.93
C GLY A 31 6.84 -2.71 -17.49
N LYS A 32 8.00 -3.21 -17.07
CA LYS A 32 8.24 -3.66 -15.69
C LYS A 32 8.14 -2.51 -14.69
N ALA A 33 8.76 -1.37 -14.98
CA ALA A 33 8.72 -0.18 -14.14
C ALA A 33 7.29 0.37 -14.02
N ALA A 34 6.57 0.52 -15.13
CA ALA A 34 5.20 1.01 -15.15
C ALA A 34 4.26 0.11 -14.33
N ARG A 35 4.36 -1.22 -14.48
CA ARG A 35 3.59 -2.17 -13.67
C ARG A 35 4.00 -2.15 -12.19
N GLY A 36 5.29 -2.03 -11.92
CA GLY A 36 5.81 -1.91 -10.55
C GLY A 36 5.26 -0.68 -9.83
N HIS A 37 5.20 0.45 -10.51
CA HIS A 37 4.59 1.68 -9.99
C HIS A 37 3.09 1.47 -9.65
N TRP A 38 2.33 0.83 -10.55
CA TRP A 38 0.93 0.45 -10.26
C TRP A 38 0.80 -0.53 -9.09
N GLY A 39 1.79 -1.40 -8.90
CA GLY A 39 1.85 -2.29 -7.75
C GLY A 39 1.95 -1.55 -6.41
N ILE A 40 2.57 -0.36 -6.38
CA ILE A 40 2.65 0.47 -5.17
C ILE A 40 1.25 1.01 -4.82
N GLU A 41 0.56 1.58 -5.81
CA GLU A 41 -0.80 2.09 -5.65
C GLU A 41 -1.75 1.04 -5.10
N ASN A 42 -1.74 -0.14 -5.73
CA ASN A 42 -2.66 -1.20 -5.37
C ASN A 42 -2.33 -1.85 -4.02
N ASN A 43 -1.05 -2.07 -3.72
CA ASN A 43 -0.67 -2.82 -2.51
C ASN A 43 -0.50 -1.91 -1.28
N LEU A 44 -0.18 -0.64 -1.45
CA LEU A 44 0.08 0.30 -0.35
C LEU A 44 -1.03 1.33 -0.22
N HIS A 45 -1.25 2.19 -1.22
CA HIS A 45 -2.18 3.31 -1.12
C HIS A 45 -3.60 2.86 -0.82
N TRP A 46 -4.12 1.89 -1.59
CA TRP A 46 -5.46 1.36 -1.32
C TRP A 46 -5.64 0.82 0.12
N VAL A 47 -4.60 0.21 0.69
CA VAL A 47 -4.62 -0.29 2.07
C VAL A 47 -4.62 0.86 3.07
N LEU A 48 -3.84 1.91 2.82
CA LEU A 48 -3.82 3.10 3.66
C LEU A 48 -5.18 3.82 3.65
N ASP A 49 -5.73 4.03 2.46
CA ASP A 49 -7.00 4.74 2.26
C ASP A 49 -8.16 4.00 2.92
N THR A 50 -8.25 2.68 2.68
CA THR A 50 -9.41 1.89 3.11
C THR A 50 -9.27 1.25 4.48
N ALA A 51 -8.13 0.60 4.77
CA ALA A 51 -7.93 -0.13 6.02
C ALA A 51 -7.38 0.77 7.14
N MET A 52 -6.49 1.71 6.81
CA MET A 52 -5.99 2.70 7.78
C MET A 52 -6.82 3.99 7.84
N ARG A 53 -7.86 4.10 6.98
CA ARG A 53 -8.82 5.21 6.93
C ARG A 53 -8.13 6.57 6.72
N GLU A 54 -7.09 6.58 5.91
CA GLU A 54 -6.30 7.78 5.64
C GLU A 54 -7.13 8.91 5.02
N ASP A 55 -7.92 8.62 3.97
CA ASP A 55 -8.82 9.58 3.33
C ASP A 55 -9.83 10.24 4.27
N ASN A 56 -10.25 9.50 5.30
CA ASN A 56 -11.23 9.97 6.27
C ASN A 56 -10.60 10.76 7.43
N CYS A 57 -9.27 10.95 7.41
CA CYS A 57 -8.54 11.56 8.51
C CYS A 57 -8.49 13.09 8.37
N GLN A 58 -9.21 13.78 9.25
CA GLN A 58 -9.33 15.24 9.25
C GLN A 58 -8.35 15.93 10.21
N ILE A 59 -7.06 15.54 10.15
CA ILE A 59 -6.01 16.15 10.97
C ILE A 59 -5.34 17.27 10.16
N TYR A 60 -5.50 18.52 10.61
CA TYR A 60 -5.00 19.70 9.90
C TYR A 60 -4.03 20.57 10.72
N ARG A 61 -3.72 20.18 11.97
CA ARG A 61 -2.92 21.00 12.89
C ARG A 61 -1.45 20.60 12.85
N GLY A 62 -0.58 21.56 12.55
CA GLY A 62 0.88 21.39 12.55
C GLY A 62 1.31 20.19 11.72
N ASP A 63 2.28 19.42 12.22
CA ASP A 63 2.83 18.24 11.54
C ASP A 63 1.98 16.97 11.77
N GLY A 64 0.76 17.10 12.27
CA GLY A 64 -0.10 15.96 12.62
C GLY A 64 -0.39 15.03 11.44
N ALA A 65 -0.61 15.59 10.24
CA ALA A 65 -0.84 14.79 9.03
C ALA A 65 0.37 13.92 8.67
N GLU A 66 1.58 14.50 8.67
CA GLU A 66 2.81 13.77 8.37
C GLU A 66 3.12 12.70 9.42
N ASN A 67 3.00 13.06 10.70
CA ASN A 67 3.28 12.14 11.81
C ASN A 67 2.37 10.90 11.76
N ILE A 68 1.07 11.11 11.54
CA ILE A 68 0.13 9.98 11.45
C ILE A 68 0.35 9.17 10.17
N ALA A 69 0.64 9.80 9.03
CA ALA A 69 0.98 9.08 7.81
C ALA A 69 2.17 8.13 8.06
N ARG A 70 3.26 8.62 8.68
CA ARG A 70 4.43 7.81 9.00
C ARG A 70 4.09 6.62 9.90
N LEU A 71 3.30 6.84 10.95
CA LEU A 71 2.85 5.77 11.85
C LEU A 71 1.99 4.71 11.14
N ARG A 72 1.10 5.12 10.22
CA ARG A 72 0.31 4.18 9.41
C ARG A 72 1.21 3.31 8.54
N HIS A 73 2.18 3.92 7.86
CA HIS A 73 3.13 3.17 7.03
C HIS A 73 3.90 2.13 7.85
N ILE A 74 4.40 2.50 9.03
CA ILE A 74 5.06 1.57 9.96
C ILE A 74 4.10 0.42 10.33
N GLY A 75 2.88 0.75 10.76
CA GLY A 75 1.89 -0.26 11.14
C GLY A 75 1.50 -1.20 10.01
N VAL A 76 1.26 -0.69 8.79
CA VAL A 76 0.97 -1.53 7.61
C VAL A 76 2.12 -2.49 7.33
N ASN A 77 3.37 -2.01 7.39
CA ASN A 77 4.54 -2.83 7.13
C ASN A 77 4.66 -3.98 8.15
N MET A 78 4.54 -3.69 9.46
CA MET A 78 4.57 -4.71 10.51
C MET A 78 3.48 -5.77 10.31
N ILE A 79 2.25 -5.35 10.01
CA ILE A 79 1.11 -6.25 9.77
C ILE A 79 1.32 -7.14 8.54
N LYS A 80 1.98 -6.62 7.49
CA LYS A 80 2.29 -7.37 6.26
C LYS A 80 3.42 -8.38 6.47
N ILE A 81 4.37 -8.08 7.34
CA ILE A 81 5.50 -8.97 7.66
C ILE A 81 5.03 -10.15 8.52
N ASP A 82 4.08 -9.93 9.43
CA ASP A 82 3.50 -11.01 10.22
C ASP A 82 2.92 -12.12 9.30
N THR A 83 3.40 -13.35 9.46
CA THR A 83 2.90 -14.53 8.75
C THR A 83 2.16 -15.51 9.67
N SER A 84 2.08 -15.23 10.98
CA SER A 84 1.51 -16.15 11.97
C SER A 84 0.02 -16.43 11.74
N ARG A 85 -0.73 -15.45 11.20
CA ARG A 85 -2.15 -15.60 10.91
C ARG A 85 -2.47 -15.10 9.49
N LYS A 86 -3.12 -15.95 8.68
CA LYS A 86 -3.56 -15.58 7.33
C LYS A 86 -4.89 -14.81 7.38
N ALA A 87 -4.81 -13.48 7.29
CA ALA A 87 -5.98 -12.60 7.34
C ALA A 87 -5.71 -11.27 6.59
N SER A 88 -6.78 -10.54 6.27
CA SER A 88 -6.68 -9.20 5.69
C SER A 88 -6.11 -8.20 6.72
N VAL A 89 -5.50 -7.11 6.25
CA VAL A 89 -4.93 -6.06 7.11
C VAL A 89 -5.95 -5.58 8.14
N ARG A 90 -7.18 -5.27 7.71
CA ARG A 90 -8.27 -4.84 8.59
C ARG A 90 -8.62 -5.87 9.68
N ARG A 91 -8.60 -7.16 9.34
CA ARG A 91 -8.88 -8.23 10.31
C ARG A 91 -7.72 -8.38 11.30
N LYS A 92 -6.48 -8.33 10.83
CA LYS A 92 -5.29 -8.37 11.70
C LYS A 92 -5.27 -7.19 12.68
N GLN A 93 -5.59 -5.97 12.23
CA GLN A 93 -5.74 -4.81 13.11
C GLN A 93 -6.77 -5.05 14.22
N ARG A 94 -7.95 -5.57 13.86
CA ARG A 94 -9.00 -5.87 14.84
C ARG A 94 -8.56 -6.93 15.85
N MET A 95 -7.86 -7.96 15.38
CA MET A 95 -7.33 -9.00 16.26
C MET A 95 -6.27 -8.43 17.20
N ALA A 96 -5.33 -7.64 16.70
CA ALA A 96 -4.30 -7.00 17.52
C ALA A 96 -4.91 -6.01 18.54
N ALA A 97 -6.04 -5.37 18.21
CA ALA A 97 -6.77 -4.53 19.15
C ALA A 97 -7.52 -5.30 20.25
N MET A 98 -7.71 -6.62 20.08
CA MET A 98 -8.46 -7.48 21.01
C MET A 98 -7.59 -8.49 21.76
N ASP A 99 -6.35 -8.70 21.31
CA ASP A 99 -5.44 -9.75 21.74
C ASP A 99 -4.03 -9.15 21.83
N THR A 100 -3.60 -8.84 23.05
CA THR A 100 -2.31 -8.19 23.32
C THR A 100 -1.13 -9.09 22.93
N ASP A 101 -1.25 -10.40 23.10
CA ASP A 101 -0.20 -11.35 22.72
C ASP A 101 -0.01 -11.34 21.20
N TYR A 102 -1.11 -11.25 20.44
CA TYR A 102 -1.05 -11.10 18.99
C TYR A 102 -0.50 -9.73 18.57
N LEU A 103 -0.81 -8.66 19.29
CA LEU A 103 -0.22 -7.35 19.06
C LEU A 103 1.31 -7.38 19.25
N GLU A 104 1.79 -7.99 20.33
CA GLU A 104 3.22 -8.17 20.61
C GLU A 104 3.90 -9.01 19.53
N ALA A 105 3.27 -10.09 19.07
CA ALA A 105 3.78 -10.89 17.96
C ALA A 105 3.96 -10.06 16.66
N ILE A 106 3.03 -9.16 16.33
CA ILE A 106 3.15 -8.25 15.18
C ILE A 106 4.31 -7.28 15.38
N PHE A 107 4.46 -6.71 16.58
CA PHE A 107 5.56 -5.80 16.89
C PHE A 107 6.92 -6.49 16.77
N LEU A 108 7.08 -7.67 17.36
CA LEU A 108 8.32 -8.45 17.29
C LEU A 108 8.64 -8.85 15.85
N ALA A 109 7.66 -9.31 15.07
CA ALA A 109 7.85 -9.63 13.66
C ALA A 109 8.34 -8.41 12.85
N GLY A 110 7.80 -7.23 13.16
CA GLY A 110 8.22 -5.97 12.56
C GLY A 110 9.65 -5.56 12.94
N CYS A 111 9.99 -5.56 14.23
CA CYS A 111 11.31 -5.17 14.70
C CYS A 111 12.43 -6.09 14.21
N ASN A 112 12.18 -7.40 14.21
CA ASN A 112 13.17 -8.41 13.77
C ASN A 112 13.45 -8.36 12.26
N SER A 113 12.66 -7.61 11.48
CA SER A 113 12.86 -7.45 10.03
C SER A 113 13.80 -6.28 9.66
N ILE A 114 14.26 -5.52 10.66
CA ILE A 114 15.10 -4.33 10.48
C ILE A 114 16.59 -4.67 10.61
N GLU A 115 16.93 -5.87 11.12
CA GLU A 115 18.27 -6.45 11.12
C GLU A 115 18.58 -7.19 9.81
#